data_AF-A0A386ZFZ3-F1
#
_entry.id   AF-A0A386ZFZ3-F1
#
_cell.length_a   1.000
_cell.length_b   1.000
_cell.length_c   1.000
_cell.angle_alpha   90.00
_cell.angle_beta   90.00
_cell.angle_gamma   90.00
#
_symmetry.space_group_name_H-M   'P 1'
#
loop_
_entity.id
_entity.type
_entity.pdbx_description
1 polymer ?
#
loop_
_entity_poly.entity_id
_entity_poly.type
_entity_poly.pdbx_seq_one_letter_code
_entity_poly.pdbx_strand_id
1 'polypeptide(L)'
;MTNSAVTIQRYADGLYGIVPASGALTAAPGPDTMVLEAIGGHLIWNVLAGPALPAASIDDVDSAQEWVWAVYGESVAVALDDFGRDDAPETTVPVAESGLSVLAAAAQRLAYAHWASRWWPASVLDGIAALDPALLDRDIAALTEECDALVDGPDAVVPAAPVLRVSGLRASDYALAAGDEPQAAGALVLARGTAGWDWRRCPPGLVDASESAVSWQLVRDSAATTVAIAVAAHPDRVADIPDHLRPWARVDTGRGEFDTALRPAHDAWVGESTLSAADSTLRIAIHVPGFGPIPDTAQPLADADSAEAALRARVRDFAAARLRHALDPAAESRFPPLLAEIAAAAEDSDF
;
A
#
# COMPACT_ATOMS: atom_id res chain seq x y z
N MET A 1 33.48 8.77 -2.23
CA MET A 1 32.96 10.14 -2.08
C MET A 1 32.19 10.44 -3.33
N THR A 2 30.88 10.26 -3.29
CA THR A 2 29.98 10.48 -4.43
C THR A 2 29.10 11.65 -4.04
N ASN A 3 29.43 12.83 -4.56
CA ASN A 3 28.62 14.04 -4.42
C ASN A 3 27.17 13.72 -4.80
N SER A 4 26.24 13.97 -3.88
CA SER A 4 24.81 13.88 -4.21
C SER A 4 24.41 15.11 -5.01
N ALA A 5 23.67 14.91 -6.10
CA ALA A 5 23.18 15.98 -6.96
C ALA A 5 21.70 15.77 -7.24
N VAL A 6 21.00 16.87 -7.46
CA VAL A 6 19.60 16.88 -7.91
C VAL A 6 19.51 17.55 -9.27
N THR A 7 18.59 17.06 -10.09
CA THR A 7 18.20 17.70 -11.34
C THR A 7 16.92 18.49 -11.09
N ILE A 8 16.91 19.75 -11.48
CA ILE A 8 15.70 20.58 -11.57
C ILE A 8 15.26 20.56 -13.03
N GLN A 9 14.00 20.23 -13.29
CA GLN A 9 13.43 20.13 -14.63
C GLN A 9 12.02 20.69 -14.68
N ARG A 10 11.59 21.16 -15.86
CA ARG A 10 10.22 21.65 -16.09
C ARG A 10 9.43 20.65 -16.93
N TYR A 11 8.22 20.35 -16.48
CA TYR A 11 7.29 19.48 -17.19
C TYR A 11 6.37 20.26 -18.12
N ALA A 12 5.81 19.56 -19.11
CA ALA A 12 4.98 20.17 -20.16
C ALA A 12 3.66 20.77 -19.64
N ASP A 13 3.20 20.33 -18.47
CA ASP A 13 2.04 20.84 -17.74
C ASP A 13 2.33 22.10 -16.90
N GLY A 14 3.59 22.54 -16.85
CA GLY A 14 4.03 23.69 -16.08
C GLY A 14 4.55 23.36 -14.68
N LEU A 15 4.55 22.08 -14.27
CA LEU A 15 5.12 21.65 -13.00
C LEU A 15 6.65 21.67 -13.02
N TYR A 16 7.26 21.92 -11.87
CA TYR A 16 8.70 21.81 -11.67
C TYR A 16 9.03 20.52 -10.92
N GLY A 17 10.05 19.79 -11.36
CA GLY A 17 10.53 18.57 -10.72
C GLY A 17 11.91 18.77 -10.11
N ILE A 18 12.10 18.43 -8.83
CA ILE A 18 13.42 18.22 -8.23
C ILE A 18 13.64 16.72 -8.10
N VAL A 19 14.59 16.18 -8.85
CA VAL A 19 14.82 14.74 -8.97
C VAL A 19 16.23 14.39 -8.49
N PRO A 20 16.38 13.67 -7.37
CA PRO A 20 17.67 13.12 -6.96
C PRO A 20 18.20 12.12 -8.00
N ALA A 21 19.52 12.00 -8.14
CA ALA A 21 20.15 11.05 -9.06
C ALA A 21 19.71 9.58 -8.86
N SER A 22 19.20 9.23 -7.68
CA SER A 22 18.69 7.91 -7.32
C SER A 22 17.17 7.74 -7.50
N GLY A 23 16.44 8.78 -7.86
CA GLY A 23 14.98 8.82 -7.88
C GLY A 23 14.42 9.18 -9.25
N ALA A 24 13.15 8.87 -9.46
CA ALA A 24 12.36 9.35 -10.59
C ALA A 24 10.96 9.73 -10.07
N LEU A 25 10.38 10.78 -10.62
CA LEU A 25 8.96 11.09 -10.41
C LEU A 25 8.15 10.10 -11.25
N THR A 26 7.41 9.21 -10.60
CA THR A 26 6.57 8.23 -11.31
C THR A 26 5.22 8.84 -11.64
N ALA A 27 4.70 8.57 -12.84
CA ALA A 27 3.43 9.12 -13.30
C ALA A 27 2.20 8.47 -12.61
N ALA A 28 2.37 7.30 -11.99
CA ALA A 28 1.32 6.61 -11.24
C ALA A 28 1.90 6.04 -9.94
N PRO A 29 1.61 6.62 -8.77
CA PRO A 29 2.11 6.11 -7.50
C PRO A 29 1.55 4.71 -7.22
N GLY A 30 2.45 3.78 -6.92
CA GLY A 30 2.14 2.39 -6.59
C GLY A 30 2.18 2.11 -5.09
N PRO A 31 1.96 0.85 -4.67
CA PRO A 31 2.04 0.44 -3.26
C PRO A 31 3.46 0.57 -2.67
N ASP A 32 4.46 0.92 -3.46
CA ASP A 32 5.83 1.20 -3.03
C ASP A 32 6.17 2.71 -2.97
N THR A 33 5.20 3.58 -3.24
CA THR A 33 5.41 5.03 -3.30
C THR A 33 4.84 5.71 -2.05
N MET A 34 5.67 6.48 -1.35
CA MET A 34 5.24 7.37 -0.27
C MET A 34 5.12 8.79 -0.83
N VAL A 35 4.02 9.46 -0.52
CA VAL A 35 3.76 10.84 -0.95
C VAL A 35 3.42 11.68 0.27
N LEU A 36 3.98 12.88 0.34
CA LEU A 36 3.63 13.90 1.33
C LEU A 36 3.30 15.20 0.61
N GLU A 37 2.14 15.76 0.91
CA GLU A 37 1.76 17.10 0.47
C GLU A 37 2.55 18.15 1.25
N ALA A 38 3.08 19.12 0.53
CA ALA A 38 3.87 20.23 1.07
C ALA A 38 3.34 21.55 0.50
N ILE A 39 3.63 22.66 1.17
CA ILE A 39 3.23 23.98 0.68
C ILE A 39 3.84 24.23 -0.71
N GLY A 40 3.00 24.39 -1.73
CA GLY A 40 3.42 24.57 -3.13
C GLY A 40 3.97 23.32 -3.83
N GLY A 41 3.67 22.11 -3.32
CA GLY A 41 4.03 20.89 -4.03
C GLY A 41 3.85 19.58 -3.26
N HIS A 42 4.53 18.54 -3.73
CA HIS A 42 4.50 17.21 -3.13
C HIS A 42 5.91 16.61 -3.09
N LEU A 43 6.24 15.92 -2.00
CA LEU A 43 7.44 15.13 -1.84
C LEU A 43 7.14 13.65 -2.03
N ILE A 44 8.02 12.96 -2.75
CA ILE A 44 7.82 11.57 -3.18
C ILE A 44 9.07 10.75 -2.85
N TRP A 45 8.85 9.60 -2.23
CA TRP A 45 9.87 8.60 -1.92
C TRP A 45 9.43 7.21 -2.38
N ASN A 46 10.39 6.31 -2.57
CA ASN A 46 10.11 4.88 -2.62
C ASN A 46 10.23 4.30 -1.20
N VAL A 47 9.22 3.60 -0.71
CA VAL A 47 9.21 3.01 0.66
C VAL A 47 10.28 1.93 0.85
N LEU A 48 10.65 1.26 -0.24
CA LEU A 48 11.67 0.21 -0.25
C LEU A 48 13.08 0.77 -0.39
N ALA A 49 13.21 2.07 -0.68
CA ALA A 49 14.48 2.76 -0.62
C ALA A 49 14.78 3.16 0.83
N GLY A 50 16.05 3.06 1.22
CA GLY A 50 16.49 3.57 2.53
C GLY A 50 16.36 5.09 2.64
N PRO A 51 16.81 5.68 3.77
CA PRO A 51 16.79 7.13 3.97
C PRO A 51 17.49 7.87 2.84
N ALA A 52 16.74 8.66 2.07
CA ALA A 52 17.20 9.36 0.87
C ALA A 52 16.46 10.69 0.69
N LEU A 53 17.03 11.58 -0.12
CA LEU A 53 16.34 12.81 -0.51
C LEU A 53 15.06 12.46 -1.29
N PRO A 54 13.93 13.14 -1.04
CA PRO A 54 12.73 12.97 -1.86
C PRO A 54 12.96 13.45 -3.28
N ALA A 55 12.19 12.93 -4.22
CA ALA A 55 11.83 13.70 -5.41
C ALA A 55 10.71 14.69 -5.05
N ALA A 56 10.69 15.87 -5.66
CA ALA A 56 9.62 16.85 -5.45
C ALA A 56 8.93 17.21 -6.76
N SER A 57 7.60 17.32 -6.73
CA SER A 57 6.80 17.96 -7.77
C SER A 57 6.26 19.27 -7.21
N ILE A 58 6.56 20.38 -7.86
CA ILE A 58 6.28 21.74 -7.39
C ILE A 58 5.35 22.41 -8.38
N ASP A 59 4.23 22.93 -7.89
CA ASP A 59 3.23 23.66 -8.66
C ASP A 59 3.28 25.18 -8.39
N ASP A 60 3.64 25.57 -7.16
CA ASP A 60 3.87 26.95 -6.75
C ASP A 60 5.31 27.10 -6.21
N VAL A 61 6.18 27.65 -7.04
CA VAL A 61 7.59 27.87 -6.70
C VAL A 61 7.73 28.85 -5.53
N ASP A 62 6.94 29.92 -5.49
CA ASP A 62 7.07 30.97 -4.47
C ASP A 62 6.75 30.39 -3.09
N SER A 63 5.66 29.62 -2.99
CA SER A 63 5.28 28.88 -1.79
C SER A 63 6.28 27.79 -1.40
N ALA A 64 6.82 27.04 -2.37
CA ALA A 64 7.78 25.97 -2.09
C ALA A 64 9.13 26.48 -1.53
N GLN A 65 9.48 27.75 -1.76
CA GLN A 65 10.70 28.36 -1.19
C GLN A 65 10.72 28.34 0.35
N GLU A 66 9.59 28.15 1.03
CA GLU A 66 9.56 28.05 2.50
C GLU A 66 10.30 26.81 3.04
N TRP A 67 10.33 25.71 2.28
CA TRP A 67 10.87 24.43 2.73
C TRP A 67 12.00 23.87 1.84
N VAL A 68 12.08 24.23 0.56
CA VAL A 68 13.07 23.67 -0.40
C VAL A 68 14.52 23.84 0.10
N TRP A 69 14.86 24.99 0.67
CA TRP A 69 16.20 25.24 1.23
C TRP A 69 16.52 24.34 2.43
N ALA A 70 15.52 23.95 3.22
CA ALA A 70 15.69 23.11 4.40
C ALA A 70 15.80 21.62 4.04
N VAL A 71 15.20 21.19 2.93
CA VAL A 71 15.23 19.80 2.45
C VAL A 71 16.41 19.55 1.52
N TYR A 72 16.65 20.43 0.54
CA TYR A 72 17.64 20.25 -0.51
C TYR A 72 18.87 21.17 -0.40
N GLY A 73 18.82 22.19 0.46
CA GLY A 73 19.87 23.17 0.65
C GLY A 73 19.68 24.45 -0.16
N GLU A 74 20.38 25.51 0.27
CA GLU A 74 20.30 26.86 -0.31
C GLU A 74 20.59 26.88 -1.82
N SER A 75 21.61 26.15 -2.28
CA SER A 75 21.97 26.11 -3.71
C SER A 75 20.82 25.63 -4.60
N VAL A 76 20.02 24.68 -4.11
CA VAL A 76 18.88 24.14 -4.87
C VAL A 76 17.71 25.12 -4.84
N ALA A 77 17.46 25.77 -3.70
CA ALA A 77 16.44 26.80 -3.57
C ALA A 77 16.68 27.99 -4.52
N VAL A 78 17.91 28.51 -4.56
CA VAL A 78 18.31 29.59 -5.48
C VAL A 78 18.18 29.16 -6.93
N ALA A 79 18.66 27.96 -7.26
CA ALA A 79 18.55 27.45 -8.62
C ALA A 79 17.10 27.24 -9.05
N LEU A 80 16.20 26.82 -8.15
CA LEU A 80 14.77 26.70 -8.43
C LEU A 80 14.12 28.07 -8.69
N ASP A 81 14.45 29.09 -7.89
CA ASP A 81 13.93 30.45 -8.05
C ASP A 81 14.38 31.07 -9.39
N ASP A 82 15.65 30.91 -9.75
CA ASP A 82 16.18 31.37 -11.03
C ASP A 82 15.58 30.59 -12.21
N PHE A 83 15.45 29.27 -12.08
CA PHE A 83 14.87 28.39 -13.10
C PHE A 83 13.36 28.62 -13.28
N GLY A 84 12.66 29.11 -12.26
CA GLY A 84 11.28 29.58 -12.38
C GLY A 84 11.12 30.79 -13.31
N ARG A 85 12.17 31.62 -13.43
CA ARG A 85 12.18 32.85 -14.23
C ARG A 85 12.72 32.64 -15.65
N ASP A 86 13.60 31.66 -15.84
CA ASP A 86 14.23 31.33 -17.11
C ASP A 86 13.51 30.18 -17.84
N ASP A 87 13.54 30.16 -19.17
CA ASP A 87 12.89 29.13 -20.01
C ASP A 87 13.81 27.92 -20.26
N ALA A 88 14.71 27.62 -19.31
CA ALA A 88 15.66 26.51 -19.42
C ALA A 88 14.94 25.15 -19.24
N PRO A 89 15.30 24.11 -20.01
CA PRO A 89 14.60 22.82 -19.92
C PRO A 89 15.01 21.98 -18.69
N GLU A 90 16.27 22.08 -18.25
CA GLU A 90 16.85 21.28 -17.16
C GLU A 90 18.11 21.96 -16.60
N THR A 91 18.38 21.82 -15.30
CA THR A 91 19.66 22.17 -14.69
C THR A 91 20.04 21.21 -13.56
N THR A 92 21.32 20.89 -13.41
CA THR A 92 21.81 20.00 -12.35
C THR A 92 22.54 20.78 -11.28
N VAL A 93 22.13 20.59 -10.02
CA VAL A 93 22.64 21.33 -8.87
C VAL A 93 23.25 20.37 -7.86
N PRO A 94 24.50 20.61 -7.39
CA PRO A 94 25.09 19.80 -6.34
C PRO A 94 24.39 20.07 -5.01
N VAL A 95 24.15 19.01 -4.24
CA VAL A 95 23.64 19.11 -2.86
C VAL A 95 24.82 18.95 -1.91
N ALA A 96 24.92 19.86 -0.93
CA ALA A 96 25.98 19.79 0.07
C ALA A 96 25.89 18.46 0.86
N GLU A 97 27.02 17.78 1.06
CA GLU A 97 27.11 16.52 1.82
C GLU A 97 26.91 16.77 3.34
N SER A 98 25.70 17.15 3.71
CA SER A 98 25.18 17.07 5.06
C SER A 98 24.14 15.96 5.04
N GLY A 99 24.12 15.05 6.02
CA GLY A 99 23.04 14.07 6.11
C GLY A 99 21.66 14.76 6.05
N LEU A 100 20.61 14.01 5.68
CA LEU A 100 19.22 14.50 5.70
C LEU A 100 18.98 15.42 6.90
N SER A 101 18.48 16.63 6.63
CA SER A 101 18.10 17.56 7.69
C SER A 101 17.09 16.90 8.62
N VAL A 102 16.99 17.39 9.86
CA VAL A 102 16.00 16.90 10.83
C VAL A 102 14.60 16.96 10.21
N LEU A 103 14.29 18.05 9.50
CA LEU A 103 13.04 18.22 8.79
C LEU A 103 12.85 17.19 7.67
N ALA A 104 13.86 16.95 6.83
CA ALA A 104 13.75 15.95 5.75
C ALA A 104 13.56 14.51 6.30
N ALA A 105 14.19 14.20 7.44
CA ALA A 105 14.00 12.92 8.11
C ALA A 105 12.60 12.79 8.74
N ALA A 106 12.09 13.85 9.37
CA ALA A 106 10.72 13.90 9.91
C ALA A 106 9.67 13.78 8.80
N ALA A 107 9.85 14.52 7.69
CA ALA A 107 8.98 14.47 6.52
C ALA A 107 8.93 13.07 5.89
N GLN A 108 10.09 12.39 5.76
CA GLN A 108 10.11 11.01 5.28
C GLN A 108 9.35 10.06 6.22
N ARG A 109 9.47 10.27 7.54
CA ARG A 109 8.71 9.47 8.53
C ARG A 109 7.21 9.76 8.46
N LEU A 110 6.81 11.02 8.25
CA LEU A 110 5.40 11.40 8.08
C LEU A 110 4.82 10.77 6.81
N ALA A 111 5.54 10.86 5.69
CA ALA A 111 5.17 10.21 4.43
C ALA A 111 5.00 8.69 4.59
N TYR A 112 5.90 8.07 5.36
CA TYR A 112 5.81 6.65 5.70
C TYR A 112 4.60 6.31 6.57
N ALA A 113 4.29 7.11 7.58
CA ALA A 113 3.11 6.89 8.42
C ALA A 113 1.81 6.97 7.61
N HIS A 114 1.72 7.94 6.70
CA HIS A 114 0.62 8.02 5.72
C HIS A 114 0.59 6.81 4.79
N TRP A 115 1.73 6.40 4.24
CA TRP A 115 1.82 5.19 3.43
C TRP A 115 1.33 3.95 4.20
N ALA A 116 1.78 3.76 5.45
CA ALA A 116 1.40 2.64 6.29
C ALA A 116 -0.12 2.61 6.54
N SER A 117 -0.74 3.78 6.78
CA SER A 117 -2.21 3.87 6.93
C SER A 117 -3.01 3.42 5.69
N ARG A 118 -2.39 3.37 4.51
CA ARG A 118 -3.06 3.10 3.22
C ARG A 118 -2.62 1.81 2.55
N TRP A 119 -1.39 1.38 2.79
CA TRP A 119 -0.73 0.31 2.04
C TRP A 119 -0.04 -0.73 2.93
N TRP A 120 -0.13 -0.62 4.27
CA TRP A 120 0.45 -1.63 5.14
C TRP A 120 -0.11 -3.01 4.81
N PRO A 121 0.74 -4.00 4.47
CA PRO A 121 0.28 -5.25 3.90
C PRO A 121 -0.03 -6.27 5.02
N ALA A 122 -1.00 -5.96 5.88
CA ALA A 122 -1.42 -6.87 6.94
C ALA A 122 -1.90 -8.20 6.35
N SER A 123 -1.42 -9.29 6.93
CA SER A 123 -1.61 -10.64 6.41
C SER A 123 -1.58 -11.65 7.55
N VAL A 124 -2.70 -12.29 7.82
CA VAL A 124 -2.76 -13.42 8.76
C VAL A 124 -2.00 -14.61 8.19
N LEU A 125 -2.06 -14.80 6.87
CA LEU A 125 -1.41 -15.92 6.17
C LEU A 125 0.12 -15.82 6.18
N ASP A 126 0.66 -14.61 6.12
CA ASP A 126 2.11 -14.36 6.10
C ASP A 126 2.67 -13.92 7.46
N GLY A 127 1.83 -13.83 8.51
CA GLY A 127 2.25 -13.38 9.84
C GLY A 127 2.68 -11.92 9.90
N ILE A 128 2.01 -11.05 9.13
CA ILE A 128 2.23 -9.59 9.16
C ILE A 128 1.07 -8.99 9.95
N ALA A 129 1.33 -8.65 11.21
CA ALA A 129 0.34 -8.01 12.07
C ALA A 129 -0.19 -6.70 11.47
N ALA A 130 -1.47 -6.42 11.70
CA ALA A 130 -2.04 -5.13 11.36
C ALA A 130 -1.57 -4.05 12.33
N LEU A 131 -1.52 -2.81 11.85
CA LEU A 131 -1.16 -1.65 12.65
C LEU A 131 -2.43 -1.03 13.24
N ASP A 132 -2.43 -0.77 14.56
CA ASP A 132 -3.52 -0.07 15.22
C ASP A 132 -3.72 1.33 14.60
N PRO A 133 -4.88 1.61 13.97
CA PRO A 133 -5.15 2.89 13.34
C PRO A 133 -5.05 4.07 14.32
N ALA A 134 -5.43 3.89 15.58
CA ALA A 134 -5.36 4.96 16.57
C ALA A 134 -3.93 5.28 17.02
N LEU A 135 -3.01 4.31 16.93
CA LEU A 135 -1.58 4.57 17.13
C LEU A 135 -0.97 5.24 15.90
N LEU A 136 -1.32 4.79 14.70
CA LEU A 136 -0.92 5.44 13.45
C LEU A 136 -1.36 6.91 13.42
N ASP A 137 -2.61 7.21 13.81
CA ASP A 137 -3.11 8.58 13.87
C ASP A 137 -2.31 9.46 14.85
N ARG A 138 -1.82 8.89 15.96
CA ARG A 138 -0.94 9.61 16.91
C ARG A 138 0.43 9.86 16.33
N ASP A 139 1.03 8.86 15.69
CA ASP A 139 2.32 9.00 15.00
C ASP A 139 2.23 10.08 13.92
N ILE A 140 1.17 10.05 13.10
CA ILE A 140 0.90 11.06 12.06
C ILE A 140 0.78 12.45 12.69
N ALA A 141 -0.07 12.63 13.71
CA ALA A 141 -0.27 13.93 14.33
C ALA A 141 1.03 14.52 14.92
N ALA A 142 1.83 13.70 15.60
CA ALA A 142 3.11 14.14 16.16
C ALA A 142 4.12 14.52 15.06
N LEU A 143 4.21 13.70 14.01
CA LEU A 143 5.11 13.96 12.88
C LEU A 143 4.67 15.17 12.04
N THR A 144 3.37 15.44 11.94
CA THR A 144 2.83 16.66 11.33
C THR A 144 3.28 17.90 12.10
N GLU A 145 3.22 17.89 13.44
CA GLU A 145 3.71 19.00 14.27
C GLU A 145 5.23 19.21 14.10
N GLU A 146 6.02 18.14 13.98
CA GLU A 146 7.45 18.23 13.66
C GLU A 146 7.73 18.81 12.24
N CYS A 147 6.76 18.70 11.33
CA CYS A 147 6.87 19.14 9.93
C CYS A 147 6.10 20.44 9.62
N ASP A 148 5.67 21.20 10.63
CA ASP A 148 4.80 22.40 10.48
C ASP A 148 5.29 23.42 9.44
N ALA A 149 6.61 23.57 9.28
CA ALA A 149 7.21 24.49 8.30
C ALA A 149 7.19 23.97 6.84
N LEU A 150 6.75 22.74 6.60
CA LEU A 150 6.78 22.07 5.30
C LEU A 150 5.37 21.70 4.81
N VAL A 151 4.50 21.27 5.74
CA VAL A 151 3.13 20.85 5.43
C VAL A 151 2.20 22.06 5.43
N ASP A 152 1.27 22.11 4.49
CA ASP A 152 0.19 23.09 4.55
C ASP A 152 -0.72 22.68 5.72
N GLY A 153 -0.82 23.51 6.76
CA GLY A 153 -1.69 23.23 7.90
C GLY A 153 -3.17 23.17 7.47
N PRO A 154 -4.10 23.02 8.42
CA PRO A 154 -4.69 21.79 8.93
C PRO A 154 -5.54 20.95 7.94
N ASP A 155 -5.28 20.97 6.63
CA ASP A 155 -6.02 20.16 5.63
C ASP A 155 -5.55 18.71 5.51
N ALA A 156 -4.62 18.26 6.38
CA ALA A 156 -4.50 16.85 6.70
C ALA A 156 -5.85 16.39 7.27
N VAL A 157 -6.64 15.64 6.49
CA VAL A 157 -7.91 15.05 6.96
C VAL A 157 -7.63 14.25 8.22
N VAL A 158 -7.88 14.84 9.39
CA VAL A 158 -7.92 14.17 10.68
C VAL A 158 -9.29 13.49 10.74
N PRO A 159 -9.41 12.16 10.57
CA PRO A 159 -10.67 11.52 10.87
C PRO A 159 -10.90 11.67 12.38
N ALA A 160 -12.09 12.15 12.74
CA ALA A 160 -12.50 12.21 14.14
C ALA A 160 -12.44 10.80 14.75
N ALA A 161 -11.55 10.62 15.73
CA ALA A 161 -11.32 9.34 16.41
C ALA A 161 -12.63 8.77 17.00
N PRO A 162 -13.09 7.58 16.59
CA PRO A 162 -14.17 6.89 17.29
C PRO A 162 -13.66 6.29 18.61
N VAL A 163 -14.56 6.25 19.59
CA VAL A 163 -14.31 5.70 20.92
C VAL A 163 -14.16 4.17 20.86
N LEU A 164 -13.06 3.72 21.47
CA LEU A 164 -12.62 2.35 21.76
C LEU A 164 -13.73 1.29 21.82
N ARG A 165 -13.59 0.24 21.01
CA ARG A 165 -14.04 -1.11 21.35
C ARG A 165 -12.92 -2.10 21.08
N VAL A 166 -12.28 -2.55 22.16
CA VAL A 166 -11.41 -3.73 22.14
C VAL A 166 -12.29 -4.96 21.96
N SER A 167 -12.09 -5.69 20.87
CA SER A 167 -12.56 -7.06 20.71
C SER A 167 -11.54 -7.81 19.86
N GLY A 168 -10.40 -8.15 20.47
CA GLY A 168 -9.46 -9.09 19.87
C GLY A 168 -10.03 -10.50 19.92
N LEU A 169 -10.11 -11.15 18.76
CA LEU A 169 -10.24 -12.60 18.67
C LEU A 169 -8.87 -13.22 19.00
N ARG A 170 -8.88 -14.34 19.74
CA ARG A 170 -7.67 -14.89 20.37
C ARG A 170 -7.06 -15.99 19.48
N ALA A 171 -5.74 -16.15 19.53
CA ALA A 171 -5.07 -17.30 18.91
C ALA A 171 -5.51 -18.67 19.49
N SER A 172 -6.17 -18.69 20.65
CA SER A 172 -6.79 -19.89 21.23
C SER A 172 -8.17 -20.22 20.65
N ASP A 173 -8.69 -19.40 19.75
CA ASP A 173 -9.94 -19.66 19.01
C ASP A 173 -9.69 -20.45 17.71
N TYR A 174 -8.44 -20.76 17.38
CA TYR A 174 -8.07 -21.78 16.38
C TYR A 174 -8.32 -23.19 16.93
N ALA A 175 -9.58 -23.60 16.97
CA ALA A 175 -9.89 -25.02 16.97
C ALA A 175 -9.54 -25.57 15.58
N LEU A 176 -8.54 -26.44 15.54
CA LEU A 176 -8.11 -27.19 14.36
C LEU A 176 -9.29 -28.05 13.85
N ALA A 177 -10.14 -27.49 12.99
CA ALA A 177 -11.15 -28.23 12.27
C ALA A 177 -10.49 -28.98 11.10
N ALA A 178 -9.71 -30.01 11.43
CA ALA A 178 -9.53 -31.15 10.53
C ALA A 178 -10.83 -32.00 10.58
N GLY A 179 -11.95 -31.38 10.24
CA GLY A 179 -13.22 -32.03 10.00
C GLY A 179 -13.46 -31.99 8.52
N ASP A 180 -13.56 -33.16 7.91
CA ASP A 180 -14.29 -33.35 6.65
C ASP A 180 -15.63 -32.62 6.82
N GLU A 181 -15.76 -31.41 6.25
CA GLU A 181 -17.08 -30.86 5.96
C GLU A 181 -17.81 -31.98 5.22
N PRO A 182 -19.01 -32.42 5.66
CA PRO A 182 -19.70 -33.52 5.01
C PRO A 182 -20.01 -33.12 3.58
N GLN A 183 -19.09 -33.43 2.67
CA GLN A 183 -19.25 -33.22 1.26
C GLN A 183 -20.48 -34.03 0.87
N ALA A 184 -21.49 -33.35 0.34
CA ALA A 184 -22.69 -34.01 -0.15
C ALA A 184 -22.25 -35.20 -1.01
N ALA A 185 -22.65 -36.40 -0.62
CA ALA A 185 -22.19 -37.64 -1.24
C ALA A 185 -22.47 -37.58 -2.75
N GLY A 186 -21.44 -37.31 -3.57
CA GLY A 186 -21.57 -37.16 -5.02
C GLY A 186 -20.86 -35.95 -5.65
N ALA A 187 -20.40 -34.96 -4.88
CA ALA A 187 -19.66 -33.81 -5.43
C ALA A 187 -18.19 -34.15 -5.73
N LEU A 188 -17.74 -33.86 -6.95
CA LEU A 188 -16.35 -34.06 -7.41
C LEU A 188 -15.63 -32.73 -7.55
N VAL A 189 -14.49 -32.56 -6.87
CA VAL A 189 -13.59 -31.42 -7.11
C VAL A 189 -12.84 -31.62 -8.42
N LEU A 190 -13.12 -30.77 -9.42
CA LEU A 190 -12.50 -30.81 -10.74
C LEU A 190 -11.14 -30.11 -10.76
N ALA A 191 -11.00 -29.01 -10.04
CA ALA A 191 -9.77 -28.22 -9.94
C ALA A 191 -9.79 -27.34 -8.70
N ARG A 192 -8.62 -26.88 -8.27
CA ARG A 192 -8.45 -25.88 -7.21
C ARG A 192 -7.22 -25.04 -7.51
N GLY A 193 -7.18 -23.82 -6.98
CA GLY A 193 -6.01 -22.96 -7.11
C GLY A 193 -5.98 -21.89 -6.03
N THR A 194 -4.82 -21.26 -5.91
CA THR A 194 -4.58 -20.09 -5.07
C THR A 194 -3.93 -18.99 -5.91
N ALA A 195 -4.18 -17.74 -5.54
CA ALA A 195 -3.62 -16.56 -6.20
C ALA A 195 -3.55 -15.37 -5.24
N GLY A 196 -2.73 -14.38 -5.61
CA GLY A 196 -2.74 -13.06 -5.00
C GLY A 196 -3.81 -12.17 -5.62
N TRP A 197 -3.72 -10.87 -5.34
CA TRP A 197 -4.60 -9.86 -5.92
C TRP A 197 -3.88 -8.52 -6.07
N ASP A 198 -4.39 -7.66 -6.95
CA ASP A 198 -3.89 -6.30 -7.13
C ASP A 198 -4.43 -5.41 -5.99
N TRP A 199 -3.56 -5.07 -5.04
CA TRP A 199 -3.90 -4.26 -3.87
C TRP A 199 -4.55 -2.92 -4.20
N ARG A 200 -4.36 -2.39 -5.41
CA ARG A 200 -4.97 -1.12 -5.83
C ARG A 200 -6.47 -1.25 -6.15
N ARG A 201 -7.00 -2.47 -6.24
CA ARG A 201 -8.39 -2.73 -6.65
C ARG A 201 -9.37 -2.82 -5.49
N CYS A 202 -8.91 -2.76 -4.24
CA CYS A 202 -9.76 -2.67 -3.06
C CYS A 202 -9.21 -1.61 -2.09
N PRO A 203 -10.08 -0.95 -1.31
CA PRO A 203 -9.65 -0.13 -0.19
C PRO A 203 -8.80 -0.93 0.82
N PRO A 204 -7.87 -0.28 1.54
CA PRO A 204 -7.15 -0.91 2.64
C PRO A 204 -8.11 -1.40 3.72
N GLY A 205 -7.70 -2.44 4.45
CA GLY A 205 -8.50 -3.00 5.55
C GLY A 205 -9.59 -3.99 5.14
N LEU A 206 -9.70 -4.35 3.84
CA LEU A 206 -10.77 -5.21 3.33
C LEU A 206 -10.33 -6.68 3.13
N VAL A 207 -9.21 -6.86 2.44
CA VAL A 207 -8.70 -8.17 1.99
C VAL A 207 -7.28 -8.36 2.54
N ASP A 208 -6.95 -9.58 2.92
CA ASP A 208 -5.61 -9.98 3.36
C ASP A 208 -4.56 -9.73 2.25
N ALA A 209 -3.39 -9.23 2.60
CA ALA A 209 -2.38 -8.82 1.63
C ALA A 209 -1.59 -9.97 0.98
N SER A 210 -1.75 -11.22 1.42
CA SER A 210 -0.95 -12.35 0.94
C SER A 210 -1.07 -12.63 -0.57
N GLU A 211 0.00 -13.16 -1.17
CA GLU A 211 -0.05 -13.74 -2.53
C GLU A 211 -0.85 -15.05 -2.60
N SER A 212 -1.35 -15.54 -1.45
CA SER A 212 -2.24 -16.70 -1.39
C SER A 212 -3.63 -16.33 -0.84
N ALA A 213 -3.96 -15.04 -0.76
CA ALA A 213 -5.22 -14.58 -0.18
C ALA A 213 -6.47 -15.08 -0.93
N VAL A 214 -6.36 -15.34 -2.24
CA VAL A 214 -7.47 -15.87 -3.05
C VAL A 214 -7.32 -17.37 -3.17
N SER A 215 -8.35 -18.11 -2.81
CA SER A 215 -8.47 -19.55 -3.04
C SER A 215 -9.76 -19.85 -3.77
N TRP A 216 -9.73 -20.87 -4.64
CA TRP A 216 -10.90 -21.27 -5.38
C TRP A 216 -10.93 -22.76 -5.65
N GLN A 217 -12.14 -23.27 -5.83
CA GLN A 217 -12.41 -24.67 -6.14
C GLN A 217 -13.51 -24.76 -7.19
N LEU A 218 -13.28 -25.61 -8.19
CA LEU A 218 -14.29 -26.02 -9.14
C LEU A 218 -14.89 -27.34 -8.66
N VAL A 219 -16.16 -27.32 -8.28
CA VAL A 219 -16.88 -28.49 -7.80
C VAL A 219 -17.94 -28.84 -8.82
N ARG A 220 -18.04 -30.12 -9.18
CA ARG A 220 -19.14 -30.66 -9.97
C ARG A 220 -20.03 -31.49 -9.08
N ASP A 221 -21.27 -31.05 -8.93
CA ASP A 221 -22.33 -31.84 -8.32
C ASP A 221 -23.35 -32.20 -9.40
N SER A 222 -23.54 -33.50 -9.62
CA SER A 222 -24.36 -34.07 -10.70
C SER A 222 -24.04 -33.47 -12.08
N ALA A 223 -24.86 -32.55 -12.58
CA ALA A 223 -24.71 -31.88 -13.88
C ALA A 223 -24.25 -30.41 -13.76
N ALA A 224 -24.22 -29.83 -12.55
CA ALA A 224 -23.83 -28.45 -12.33
C ALA A 224 -22.34 -28.38 -11.98
N THR A 225 -21.60 -27.48 -12.64
CA THR A 225 -20.27 -27.07 -12.19
C THR A 225 -20.39 -25.72 -11.51
N THR A 226 -19.80 -25.62 -10.33
CA THR A 226 -19.78 -24.42 -9.51
C THR A 226 -18.35 -24.01 -9.23
N VAL A 227 -18.07 -22.71 -9.29
CA VAL A 227 -16.86 -22.12 -8.72
C VAL A 227 -17.19 -21.60 -7.33
N ALA A 228 -16.50 -22.15 -6.32
CA ALA A 228 -16.49 -21.63 -4.96
C ALA A 228 -15.21 -20.82 -4.77
N ILE A 229 -15.35 -19.58 -4.31
CA ILE A 229 -14.28 -18.60 -4.14
C ILE A 229 -14.24 -18.22 -2.67
N ALA A 230 -13.06 -18.27 -2.07
CA ALA A 230 -12.81 -17.77 -0.73
C ALA A 230 -11.58 -16.87 -0.76
N VAL A 231 -11.75 -15.65 -0.26
CA VAL A 231 -10.73 -14.61 -0.20
C VAL A 231 -10.48 -14.29 1.26
N ALA A 232 -9.26 -14.46 1.75
CA ALA A 232 -8.90 -14.14 3.13
C ALA A 232 -9.23 -12.67 3.42
N ALA A 233 -9.94 -12.43 4.53
CA ALA A 233 -10.28 -11.08 4.96
C ALA A 233 -9.09 -10.44 5.67
N HIS A 234 -9.00 -9.11 5.60
CA HIS A 234 -8.03 -8.38 6.43
C HIS A 234 -8.24 -8.71 7.92
N PRO A 235 -7.17 -8.88 8.72
CA PRO A 235 -7.27 -9.27 10.14
C PRO A 235 -8.22 -8.39 10.95
N ASP A 236 -8.14 -7.06 10.75
CA ASP A 236 -8.99 -6.09 11.44
C ASP A 236 -10.20 -5.62 10.62
N ARG A 237 -10.70 -6.47 9.71
CA ARG A 237 -11.83 -6.11 8.86
C ARG A 237 -13.05 -5.72 9.71
N VAL A 238 -13.59 -4.54 9.45
CA VAL A 238 -14.85 -4.06 10.04
C VAL A 238 -16.01 -5.00 9.67
N ALA A 239 -16.84 -5.38 10.65
CA ALA A 239 -17.92 -6.34 10.43
C ALA A 239 -19.09 -5.79 9.58
N ASP A 240 -19.40 -4.50 9.71
CA ASP A 240 -20.56 -3.87 9.05
C ASP A 240 -20.15 -3.05 7.82
N ILE A 241 -19.82 -3.75 6.73
CA ILE A 241 -19.43 -3.13 5.46
C ILE A 241 -20.65 -3.07 4.53
N PRO A 242 -21.07 -1.86 4.07
CA PRO A 242 -22.16 -1.70 3.11
C PRO A 242 -21.96 -2.54 1.84
N ASP A 243 -23.04 -3.09 1.29
CA ASP A 243 -22.99 -4.00 0.13
C ASP A 243 -22.20 -3.45 -1.07
N HIS A 244 -22.26 -2.14 -1.32
CA HIS A 244 -21.58 -1.48 -2.42
C HIS A 244 -20.06 -1.28 -2.21
N LEU A 245 -19.56 -1.50 -0.99
CA LEU A 245 -18.13 -1.44 -0.64
C LEU A 245 -17.53 -2.84 -0.44
N ARG A 246 -18.31 -3.89 -0.63
CA ARG A 246 -17.82 -5.28 -0.51
C ARG A 246 -17.00 -5.66 -1.74
N PRO A 247 -16.03 -6.57 -1.58
CA PRO A 247 -15.25 -7.05 -2.71
C PRO A 247 -16.10 -7.97 -3.59
N TRP A 248 -15.75 -7.97 -4.87
CA TRP A 248 -16.30 -8.81 -5.92
C TRP A 248 -15.17 -9.62 -6.54
N ALA A 249 -15.50 -10.80 -7.02
CA ALA A 249 -14.60 -11.62 -7.81
C ALA A 249 -15.00 -11.53 -9.29
N ARG A 250 -14.09 -11.01 -10.11
CA ARG A 250 -14.15 -11.15 -11.56
C ARG A 250 -13.57 -12.49 -11.94
N VAL A 251 -14.40 -13.33 -12.56
CA VAL A 251 -14.05 -14.69 -12.97
C VAL A 251 -13.92 -14.72 -14.48
N ASP A 252 -12.72 -14.98 -14.98
CA ASP A 252 -12.44 -15.25 -16.38
C ASP A 252 -12.24 -16.77 -16.57
N THR A 253 -13.06 -17.34 -17.44
CA THR A 253 -13.07 -18.77 -17.77
C THR A 253 -12.33 -19.09 -19.08
N GLY A 254 -11.71 -18.09 -19.72
CA GLY A 254 -11.13 -18.17 -21.06
C GLY A 254 -12.15 -18.12 -22.20
N ARG A 255 -13.45 -18.33 -21.91
CA ARG A 255 -14.56 -18.23 -22.88
C ARG A 255 -15.54 -17.10 -22.57
N GLY A 256 -15.46 -16.55 -21.36
CA GLY A 256 -16.36 -15.51 -20.89
C GLY A 256 -15.96 -15.06 -19.49
N GLU A 257 -16.35 -13.82 -19.21
CA GLU A 257 -16.11 -13.15 -17.94
C GLU A 257 -17.44 -12.85 -17.26
N PHE A 258 -17.46 -12.97 -15.94
CA PHE A 258 -18.59 -12.52 -15.12
C PHE A 258 -18.09 -12.09 -13.74
N ASP A 259 -18.88 -11.25 -13.07
CA ASP A 259 -18.60 -10.76 -11.73
C ASP A 259 -19.50 -11.47 -10.71
N THR A 260 -18.92 -11.86 -9.57
CA THR A 260 -19.61 -12.51 -8.44
C THR A 260 -19.42 -11.67 -7.18
N ALA A 261 -20.50 -11.24 -6.55
CA ALA A 261 -20.43 -10.54 -5.28
C ALA A 261 -19.91 -11.47 -4.17
N LEU A 262 -18.96 -11.01 -3.36
CA LEU A 262 -18.48 -11.77 -2.21
C LEU A 262 -19.22 -11.32 -0.94
N ARG A 263 -19.72 -12.30 -0.20
CA ARG A 263 -20.38 -12.08 1.10
C ARG A 263 -19.37 -12.24 2.24
N PRO A 264 -19.51 -11.49 3.34
CA PRO A 264 -18.65 -11.68 4.49
C PRO A 264 -18.91 -13.07 5.12
N ALA A 265 -17.82 -13.79 5.41
CA ALA A 265 -17.74 -14.91 6.33
C ALA A 265 -16.84 -14.50 7.52
N HIS A 266 -16.61 -15.37 8.51
CA HIS A 266 -15.87 -15.01 9.73
C HIS A 266 -14.50 -14.36 9.44
N ASP A 267 -13.63 -15.08 8.72
CA ASP A 267 -12.23 -14.75 8.40
C ASP A 267 -12.00 -14.59 6.88
N ALA A 268 -13.07 -14.62 6.09
CA ALA A 268 -13.00 -14.59 4.65
C ALA A 268 -14.15 -13.81 4.02
N TRP A 269 -14.01 -13.57 2.72
CA TRP A 269 -15.07 -13.20 1.79
C TRP A 269 -15.33 -14.40 0.89
N VAL A 270 -16.59 -14.81 0.79
CA VAL A 270 -16.94 -16.03 0.05
C VAL A 270 -17.91 -15.71 -1.07
N GLY A 271 -17.73 -16.37 -2.22
CA GLY A 271 -18.58 -16.24 -3.39
C GLY A 271 -18.79 -17.58 -4.04
N GLU A 272 -19.95 -17.77 -4.66
CA GLU A 272 -20.29 -19.01 -5.35
C GLU A 272 -21.02 -18.66 -6.64
N SER A 273 -20.69 -19.34 -7.74
CA SER A 273 -21.37 -19.15 -9.02
C SER A 273 -21.35 -20.40 -9.89
N THR A 274 -22.43 -20.61 -10.63
CA THR A 274 -22.56 -21.74 -11.54
C THR A 274 -21.93 -21.43 -12.90
N LEU A 275 -21.15 -22.38 -13.43
CA LEU A 275 -20.48 -22.28 -14.72
C LEU A 275 -21.24 -23.06 -15.77
N SER A 276 -21.45 -22.43 -16.93
CA SER A 276 -22.10 -23.08 -18.09
C SER A 276 -21.18 -24.07 -18.82
N ALA A 277 -19.86 -23.89 -18.73
CA ALA A 277 -18.85 -24.81 -19.24
C ALA A 277 -17.60 -24.73 -18.37
N ALA A 278 -16.99 -25.88 -18.07
CA ALA A 278 -15.77 -25.96 -17.28
C ALA A 278 -14.59 -26.20 -18.22
N ASP A 279 -13.86 -25.13 -18.59
CA ASP A 279 -12.50 -25.26 -19.12
C ASP A 279 -11.49 -25.16 -17.97
N SER A 280 -10.25 -25.59 -18.24
CA SER A 280 -9.19 -25.74 -17.24
C SER A 280 -8.48 -24.44 -16.85
N THR A 281 -8.77 -23.32 -17.49
CA THR A 281 -8.14 -22.02 -17.21
C THR A 281 -9.14 -21.09 -16.55
N LEU A 282 -9.04 -20.98 -15.22
CA LEU A 282 -9.80 -20.05 -14.41
C LEU A 282 -8.86 -18.96 -13.88
N ARG A 283 -9.17 -17.69 -14.14
CA ARG A 283 -8.52 -16.54 -13.51
C ARG A 283 -9.52 -15.81 -12.64
N ILE A 284 -9.10 -15.43 -11.45
CA ILE A 284 -9.93 -14.71 -10.49
C ILE A 284 -9.20 -13.43 -10.12
N ALA A 285 -9.84 -12.29 -10.34
CA ALA A 285 -9.35 -11.00 -9.89
C ALA A 285 -10.32 -10.42 -8.86
N ILE A 286 -9.80 -9.89 -7.76
CA ILE A 286 -10.59 -9.28 -6.69
C ILE A 286 -10.62 -7.77 -6.88
N HIS A 287 -11.81 -7.18 -6.76
CA HIS A 287 -12.00 -5.73 -6.88
C HIS A 287 -13.19 -5.24 -6.06
N VAL A 288 -13.18 -3.97 -5.69
CA VAL A 288 -14.39 -3.25 -5.28
C VAL A 288 -14.86 -2.40 -6.47
N PRO A 289 -16.12 -2.54 -6.92
CA PRO A 289 -16.63 -1.74 -8.04
C PRO A 289 -16.45 -0.24 -7.81
N GLY A 290 -15.84 0.45 -8.78
CA GLY A 290 -15.56 1.89 -8.70
C GLY A 290 -14.30 2.26 -7.90
N PHE A 291 -13.53 1.28 -7.41
CA PHE A 291 -12.26 1.51 -6.73
C PHE A 291 -11.06 1.07 -7.60
N GLY A 292 -9.97 1.84 -7.51
CA GLY A 292 -8.70 1.51 -8.14
C GLY A 292 -8.53 2.01 -9.56
N PRO A 293 -7.41 1.66 -10.21
CA PRO A 293 -7.11 2.12 -11.56
C PRO A 293 -8.12 1.57 -12.56
N ILE A 294 -8.64 2.45 -13.42
CA ILE A 294 -9.40 2.03 -14.60
C ILE A 294 -8.40 1.26 -15.48
N PRO A 295 -8.69 0.00 -15.86
CA PRO A 295 -7.76 -0.78 -16.66
C PRO A 295 -7.42 -0.02 -17.95
N ASP A 296 -6.16 0.33 -18.13
CA ASP A 296 -5.68 0.85 -19.40
C ASP A 296 -5.60 -0.31 -20.38
N THR A 297 -6.34 -0.22 -21.49
CA THR A 297 -6.52 -1.32 -22.46
C THR A 297 -5.28 -1.61 -23.30
N ALA A 298 -4.12 -1.02 -23.00
CA ALA A 298 -2.96 -0.99 -23.89
C ALA A 298 -1.81 -1.96 -23.53
N GLN A 299 -1.76 -2.56 -22.32
CA GLN A 299 -0.60 -3.37 -21.89
C GLN A 299 -0.91 -4.87 -21.79
N PRO A 300 -0.01 -5.78 -22.24
CA PRO A 300 -0.19 -7.21 -22.06
C PRO A 300 -0.23 -7.57 -20.57
N LEU A 301 -1.37 -8.10 -20.11
CA LEU A 301 -1.65 -8.40 -18.70
C LEU A 301 -0.60 -9.33 -18.04
N ALA A 302 -0.03 -10.29 -18.77
CA ALA A 302 0.80 -11.36 -18.20
C ALA A 302 2.16 -10.92 -17.64
N ASP A 303 2.86 -9.98 -18.30
CA ASP A 303 4.16 -9.49 -17.83
C ASP A 303 4.00 -8.47 -16.70
N ALA A 304 2.91 -7.68 -16.75
CA ALA A 304 2.53 -6.75 -15.68
C ALA A 304 2.18 -7.49 -14.38
N ASP A 305 1.40 -8.57 -14.47
CA ASP A 305 1.01 -9.39 -13.31
C ASP A 305 2.24 -9.91 -12.54
N SER A 306 3.29 -10.32 -13.26
CA SER A 306 4.50 -10.87 -12.64
C SER A 306 5.35 -9.81 -11.95
N ALA A 307 5.50 -8.63 -12.56
CA ALA A 307 6.21 -7.50 -11.96
C ALA A 307 5.47 -6.95 -10.73
N GLU A 308 4.14 -6.86 -10.80
CA GLU A 308 3.30 -6.46 -9.67
C GLU A 308 3.37 -7.46 -8.51
N ALA A 309 3.36 -8.77 -8.80
CA ALA A 309 3.56 -9.79 -7.77
C ALA A 309 4.93 -9.70 -7.09
N ALA A 310 6.00 -9.46 -7.86
CA ALA A 310 7.33 -9.25 -7.31
C ALA A 310 7.40 -7.97 -6.44
N LEU A 311 6.71 -6.91 -6.84
CA LEU A 311 6.61 -5.68 -6.04
C LEU A 311 5.91 -5.92 -4.71
N ARG A 312 4.75 -6.57 -4.73
CA ARG A 312 3.99 -6.92 -3.52
C ARG A 312 4.81 -7.80 -2.57
N ALA A 313 5.54 -8.78 -3.09
CA ALA A 313 6.45 -9.60 -2.30
C ALA A 313 7.51 -8.76 -1.57
N ARG A 314 8.16 -7.82 -2.28
CA ARG A 314 9.15 -6.91 -1.67
C ARG A 314 8.53 -6.01 -0.60
N VAL A 315 7.30 -5.53 -0.79
CA VAL A 315 6.58 -4.71 0.19
C VAL A 315 6.24 -5.53 1.44
N ARG A 316 5.79 -6.79 1.29
CA ARG A 316 5.55 -7.68 2.43
C ARG A 316 6.84 -8.02 3.19
N ASP A 317 7.91 -8.33 2.48
CA ASP A 317 9.22 -8.61 3.08
C ASP A 317 9.73 -7.40 3.87
N PHE A 318 9.54 -6.20 3.32
CA PHE A 318 9.86 -4.94 4.00
C PHE A 318 9.05 -4.75 5.28
N ALA A 319 7.71 -4.91 5.23
CA ALA A 319 6.85 -4.79 6.41
C ALA A 319 7.23 -5.80 7.51
N ALA A 320 7.42 -7.06 7.13
CA ALA A 320 7.86 -8.11 8.05
C ALA A 320 9.24 -7.80 8.66
N ALA A 321 10.18 -7.24 7.89
CA ALA A 321 11.48 -6.81 8.41
C ALA A 321 11.36 -5.65 9.40
N ARG A 322 10.43 -4.72 9.17
CA ARG A 322 10.16 -3.61 10.10
C ARG A 322 9.58 -4.08 11.42
N LEU A 323 8.61 -4.99 11.42
CA LEU A 323 8.07 -5.58 12.66
C LEU A 323 9.16 -6.31 13.45
N ARG A 324 10.00 -7.12 12.78
CA ARG A 324 11.15 -7.76 13.43
C ARG A 324 12.14 -6.76 14.04
N HIS A 325 12.39 -5.65 13.36
CA HIS A 325 13.25 -4.60 13.87
C HIS A 325 12.63 -3.86 15.07
N ALA A 326 11.31 -3.68 15.08
CA ALA A 326 10.60 -3.03 16.19
C ALA A 326 10.69 -3.81 17.52
N LEU A 327 10.98 -5.12 17.47
CA LEU A 327 11.25 -5.95 18.65
C LEU A 327 12.62 -5.70 19.29
N ASP A 328 13.56 -5.05 18.59
CA ASP A 328 14.90 -4.78 19.10
C ASP A 328 15.09 -3.29 19.44
N PRO A 329 14.70 -2.85 20.65
CA PRO A 329 14.78 -1.45 21.06
C PRO A 329 16.23 -0.95 21.22
N ALA A 330 17.23 -1.84 21.20
CA ALA A 330 18.64 -1.48 21.33
C ALA A 330 19.30 -1.15 19.98
N ALA A 331 18.64 -1.44 18.86
CA ALA A 331 19.16 -1.16 17.54
C ALA A 331 18.97 0.32 17.19
N GLU A 332 20.06 1.10 17.20
CA GLU A 332 20.04 2.47 16.66
C GLU A 332 19.65 2.45 15.19
N SER A 333 18.57 3.15 14.85
CA SER A 333 18.06 3.25 13.48
C SER A 333 17.88 4.71 13.08
N ARG A 334 18.35 5.04 11.88
CA ARG A 334 18.08 6.33 11.23
C ARG A 334 16.60 6.49 10.87
N PHE A 335 15.84 5.40 10.88
CA PHE A 335 14.43 5.35 10.54
C PHE A 335 13.68 4.48 11.58
N PRO A 336 13.46 5.02 12.80
CA PRO A 336 12.93 4.25 13.92
C PRO A 336 11.50 3.75 13.64
N PRO A 337 11.06 2.67 14.31
CA PRO A 337 9.69 2.18 14.21
C PRO A 337 8.68 3.20 14.75
N LEU A 338 7.50 3.22 14.13
CA LEU A 338 6.32 3.94 14.60
C LEU A 338 5.78 3.28 15.87
N LEU A 339 5.01 4.01 16.69
CA LEU A 339 4.36 3.44 17.88
C LEU A 339 3.44 2.28 17.50
N ALA A 340 2.73 2.38 16.39
CA ALA A 340 1.87 1.31 15.88
C ALA A 340 2.66 0.04 15.54
N GLU A 341 3.88 0.16 15.02
CA GLU A 341 4.73 -0.98 14.67
C GLU A 341 5.31 -1.65 15.91
N ILE A 342 5.71 -0.86 16.92
CA ILE A 342 6.19 -1.38 18.20
C ILE A 342 5.07 -2.17 18.89
N ALA A 343 3.85 -1.64 18.90
CA ALA A 343 2.69 -2.32 19.49
C ALA A 343 2.36 -3.62 18.73
N ALA A 344 2.25 -3.56 17.40
CA ALA A 344 1.96 -4.73 16.57
C ALA A 344 3.03 -5.83 16.71
N ALA A 345 4.30 -5.44 16.81
CA ALA A 345 5.39 -6.39 17.00
C ALA A 345 5.35 -7.05 18.39
N ALA A 346 5.02 -6.29 19.44
CA ALA A 346 4.93 -6.81 20.80
C ALA A 346 3.79 -7.84 20.95
N GLU A 347 2.65 -7.61 20.30
CA GLU A 347 1.51 -8.55 20.32
C GLU A 347 1.82 -9.89 19.66
N ASP A 348 2.73 -9.93 18.67
CA ASP A 348 3.17 -11.14 18.00
C ASP A 348 4.24 -11.92 18.81
N SER A 349 4.95 -11.24 19.73
CA SER A 349 5.98 -11.84 20.58
C SER A 349 5.44 -12.51 21.85
N ASP A 350 4.18 -12.30 22.21
CA ASP A 350 3.55 -12.88 23.41
C ASP A 350 3.05 -14.33 23.18
N PHE A 351 3.47 -14.97 22.08
CA PHE A 351 3.26 -16.39 21.74
C PHE A 351 4.51 -17.25 21.97
#